data_AF-A0A8H9YA91-F1
#
_entry.id   AF-A0A8H9YA91-F1
#
_cell.length_a   1.000
_cell.length_b   1.000
_cell.length_c   1.000
_cell.angle_alpha   90.00
_cell.angle_beta   90.00
_cell.angle_gamma   90.00
#
_symmetry.space_group_name_H-M   'P 1'
#
loop_
_entity.id
_entity.type
_entity.pdbx_description
1 polymer ?
#
loop_
_entity_poly.entity_id
_entity_poly.type
_entity_poly.pdbx_seq_one_letter_code
_entity_poly.pdbx_strand_id
1 'polypeptide(L)'
;MGRHSLTRTTRRRPAHRAHRPALLTAPVVAAVGVLVVPGTALAAPQPALNPSGTVAAPPRTQITVEHTPTGFHAGTANEHESRPALSLVKMYIADYVFTHGDPADRDAATQMLRFSDDATASRLYAKYPQSITDTAAAYGLTDTRAAAHWGNSTTSTADSVRYLEAKKRQNMTDPVLTALATASPVAADGYH
;
A
#
# COMPACT_ATOMS: atom_id res chain seq x y z
N MET A 1 34.44 43.34 -41.53
CA MET A 1 34.68 41.96 -41.05
C MET A 1 35.76 41.35 -41.91
N GLY A 2 36.75 40.74 -41.27
CA GLY A 2 38.07 40.51 -41.84
C GLY A 2 38.23 39.27 -42.73
N ARG A 3 39.31 39.39 -43.53
CA ARG A 3 40.24 38.36 -44.01
C ARG A 3 39.86 37.54 -45.24
N HIS A 4 40.32 38.10 -46.36
CA HIS A 4 41.07 37.54 -47.47
C HIS A 4 41.20 36.01 -47.64
N SER A 5 40.88 35.64 -48.88
CA SER A 5 40.81 34.33 -49.49
C SER A 5 42.15 33.78 -49.97
N LEU A 6 42.16 32.46 -50.17
CA LEU A 6 43.29 31.55 -50.37
C LEU A 6 43.95 31.61 -51.75
N THR A 7 45.24 31.30 -51.72
CA THR A 7 46.19 31.18 -52.84
C THR A 7 46.10 29.81 -53.52
N ARG A 8 45.82 29.84 -54.82
CA ARG A 8 46.51 29.15 -55.95
C ARG A 8 46.73 27.62 -55.96
N THR A 9 45.92 26.97 -56.81
CA THR A 9 46.27 26.16 -58.01
C THR A 9 47.34 25.07 -57.96
N THR A 10 46.96 23.85 -58.37
CA THR A 10 47.45 23.00 -59.51
C THR A 10 47.18 21.51 -59.23
N ARG A 11 47.03 20.52 -60.12
CA ARG A 11 46.79 20.34 -61.57
C ARG A 11 46.57 18.81 -61.79
N ARG A 12 45.46 18.42 -62.46
CA ARG A 12 45.14 17.24 -63.33
C ARG A 12 45.64 15.78 -63.06
N ARG A 13 44.61 14.88 -63.08
CA ARG A 13 44.39 13.58 -63.84
C ARG A 13 45.23 12.31 -63.51
N PRO A 14 44.79 11.08 -63.91
CA PRO A 14 43.44 10.47 -63.89
C PRO A 14 43.42 8.96 -63.46
N ALA A 15 42.21 8.38 -63.44
CA ALA A 15 41.85 6.99 -63.78
C ALA A 15 42.33 5.80 -62.91
N HIS A 16 41.39 5.19 -62.20
CA HIS A 16 40.85 3.84 -62.45
C HIS A 16 40.06 3.41 -61.21
N ARG A 17 38.73 3.25 -61.33
CA ARG A 17 37.96 2.62 -60.26
C ARG A 17 37.25 1.40 -60.83
N ALA A 18 37.92 0.26 -60.64
CA ALA A 18 37.36 -1.07 -60.85
C ALA A 18 36.22 -1.30 -59.85
N HIS A 19 35.13 -1.89 -60.34
CA HIS A 19 34.00 -2.33 -59.56
C HIS A 19 34.41 -3.47 -58.63
N ARG A 20 34.06 -3.37 -57.34
CA ARG A 20 34.08 -4.49 -56.39
C ARG A 20 32.67 -4.65 -55.78
N PRO A 21 32.17 -5.90 -55.68
CA PRO A 21 30.78 -6.18 -55.33
C PRO A 21 30.51 -5.94 -53.85
N ALA A 22 29.29 -5.50 -53.55
CA ALA A 22 28.79 -5.30 -52.20
C ALA A 22 28.63 -6.65 -51.48
N LEU A 23 29.35 -6.82 -50.37
CA LEU A 23 29.03 -7.86 -49.39
C LEU A 23 27.83 -7.38 -48.56
N LEU A 24 26.71 -8.10 -48.67
CA LEU A 24 25.57 -7.98 -47.77
C LEU A 24 25.92 -8.67 -46.44
N THR A 25 26.17 -7.89 -45.40
CA THR A 25 26.26 -8.38 -44.02
C THR A 25 24.86 -8.45 -43.42
N ALA A 26 24.33 -9.65 -43.22
CA ALA A 26 23.11 -9.86 -42.45
C ALA A 26 23.43 -9.82 -40.93
N PRO A 27 22.65 -9.10 -40.10
CA PRO A 27 22.81 -9.16 -38.66
C PRO A 27 22.19 -10.46 -38.11
N VAL A 28 22.97 -11.24 -37.38
CA VAL A 28 22.48 -12.36 -36.58
C VAL A 28 21.85 -11.78 -35.32
N VAL A 29 20.53 -11.84 -35.20
CA VAL A 29 19.81 -11.51 -33.97
C VAL A 29 19.85 -12.74 -33.07
N ALA A 30 20.63 -12.68 -31.99
CA ALA A 30 20.61 -13.70 -30.95
C ALA A 30 19.35 -13.53 -30.10
N ALA A 31 18.34 -14.36 -30.32
CA ALA A 31 17.18 -14.44 -29.45
C ALA A 31 17.58 -15.15 -28.14
N VAL A 32 17.78 -14.38 -27.07
CA VAL A 32 17.90 -14.93 -25.71
C VAL A 32 16.51 -15.37 -25.28
N GLY A 33 16.20 -16.65 -25.43
CA GLY A 33 14.99 -17.25 -24.89
C GLY A 33 15.06 -17.26 -23.36
N VAL A 34 14.33 -16.36 -22.72
CA VAL A 34 14.08 -16.47 -21.27
C VAL A 34 13.15 -17.66 -21.06
N LEU A 35 13.69 -18.73 -20.48
CA LEU A 35 12.89 -19.85 -19.99
C LEU A 35 12.07 -19.35 -18.79
N VAL A 36 10.83 -18.95 -19.03
CA VAL A 36 9.86 -18.73 -17.95
C VAL A 36 9.50 -20.10 -17.42
N VAL A 37 10.13 -20.51 -16.32
CA VAL A 37 9.68 -21.67 -15.56
C VAL A 37 8.38 -21.24 -14.87
N PRO A 38 7.21 -21.83 -15.18
CA PRO A 38 6.00 -21.55 -14.42
C PRO A 38 6.24 -22.10 -13.01
N GLY A 39 6.49 -21.21 -12.05
CA GLY A 39 6.47 -21.57 -10.65
C GLY A 39 5.07 -22.06 -10.32
N THR A 40 4.96 -23.30 -9.82
CA THR A 40 3.73 -23.77 -9.20
C THR A 40 3.50 -22.94 -7.95
N ALA A 41 2.73 -21.85 -8.08
CA ALA A 41 2.24 -21.13 -6.91
C ALA A 41 1.40 -22.13 -6.10
N LEU A 42 1.88 -22.49 -4.91
CA LEU A 42 1.05 -23.23 -3.97
C LEU A 42 -0.17 -22.35 -3.69
N ALA A 43 -1.38 -22.91 -3.88
CA ALA A 43 -2.59 -22.21 -3.52
C ALA A 43 -2.51 -21.83 -2.03
N ALA A 44 -2.75 -20.56 -1.72
CA ALA A 44 -2.80 -20.11 -0.34
C ALA A 44 -3.87 -20.92 0.43
N PRO A 45 -3.63 -21.30 1.70
CA PRO A 45 -4.62 -21.99 2.51
C PRO A 45 -5.96 -21.25 2.44
N GLN A 46 -7.01 -21.96 2.04
CA GLN A 46 -8.35 -21.38 2.01
C GLN A 46 -8.99 -21.52 3.40
N PRO A 47 -9.71 -20.50 3.88
CA PRO A 47 -10.43 -20.60 5.15
C PRO A 47 -11.50 -21.70 5.06
N ALA A 48 -11.69 -22.44 6.16
CA ALA A 48 -12.75 -23.44 6.25
C ALA A 48 -14.11 -22.73 6.31
N LEU A 49 -14.92 -22.90 5.25
CA LEU A 49 -16.26 -22.33 5.17
C LEU A 49 -17.30 -23.33 5.68
N ASN A 50 -18.34 -22.83 6.34
CA ASN A 50 -19.54 -23.60 6.68
C ASN A 50 -20.51 -23.68 5.49
N PRO A 51 -21.62 -24.44 5.57
CA PRO A 51 -22.57 -24.57 4.46
C PRO A 51 -23.22 -23.25 4.00
N SER A 52 -23.22 -22.21 4.83
CA SER A 52 -23.68 -20.86 4.45
C SER A 52 -22.60 -20.00 3.77
N GLY A 53 -21.41 -20.55 3.50
CA GLY A 53 -20.32 -19.85 2.81
C GLY A 53 -19.51 -18.89 3.68
N THR A 54 -19.70 -18.92 5.00
CA THR A 54 -18.97 -18.06 5.96
C THR A 54 -17.87 -18.85 6.66
N VAL A 55 -16.82 -18.17 7.13
CA VAL A 55 -15.75 -18.78 7.93
C VAL A 55 -16.33 -19.45 9.17
N ALA A 56 -16.02 -20.73 9.36
CA ALA A 56 -16.48 -21.49 10.52
C ALA A 56 -15.64 -21.13 11.76
N ALA A 57 -16.27 -20.44 12.73
CA ALA A 57 -15.63 -20.06 13.99
C ALA A 57 -16.65 -20.01 15.15
N PRO A 58 -16.21 -20.06 16.42
CA PRO A 58 -17.11 -19.83 17.56
C PRO A 58 -17.83 -18.47 17.45
N PRO A 59 -19.07 -18.32 17.95
CA PRO A 59 -19.85 -17.08 17.78
C PRO A 59 -19.19 -15.80 18.32
N ARG A 60 -18.30 -15.94 19.32
CA ARG A 60 -17.55 -14.81 19.88
C ARG A 60 -16.39 -14.35 18.99
N THR A 61 -16.02 -15.11 17.98
CA THR A 61 -14.92 -14.82 17.05
C THR A 61 -15.46 -14.05 15.85
N GLN A 62 -14.72 -13.03 15.41
CA GLN A 62 -15.02 -12.24 14.23
C GLN A 62 -13.79 -12.28 13.31
N ILE A 63 -13.96 -12.64 12.04
CA ILE A 63 -12.88 -12.75 11.06
C ILE A 63 -13.40 -12.16 9.75
N THR A 64 -12.58 -11.33 9.10
CA THR A 64 -12.71 -10.96 7.69
C THR A 64 -11.35 -11.14 7.04
N VAL A 65 -11.34 -11.74 5.84
CA VAL A 65 -10.17 -11.87 4.99
C VAL A 65 -10.57 -11.37 3.61
N GLU A 66 -9.82 -10.39 3.10
CA GLU A 66 -9.98 -9.89 1.74
C GLU A 66 -8.63 -9.93 1.02
N HIS A 67 -8.66 -10.26 -0.26
CA HIS A 67 -7.54 -10.10 -1.16
C HIS A 67 -8.04 -9.39 -2.42
N THR A 68 -7.94 -8.06 -2.41
CA THR A 68 -8.41 -7.20 -3.48
C THR A 68 -7.96 -7.65 -4.89
N PRO A 69 -6.69 -8.02 -5.15
CA PRO A 69 -6.25 -8.34 -6.51
C PRO A 69 -7.02 -9.50 -7.16
N THR A 70 -7.53 -10.45 -6.36
CA THR A 70 -8.34 -11.57 -6.86
C THR A 70 -9.83 -11.40 -6.59
N GLY A 71 -10.24 -10.31 -5.92
CA GLY A 71 -11.60 -10.14 -5.42
C GLY A 71 -12.02 -11.18 -4.38
N PHE A 72 -11.06 -11.86 -3.75
CA PHE A 72 -11.38 -12.89 -2.76
C PHE A 72 -11.86 -12.24 -1.47
N HIS A 73 -12.95 -12.75 -0.91
CA HIS A 73 -13.49 -12.33 0.37
C HIS A 73 -14.01 -13.56 1.13
N ALA A 74 -13.69 -13.66 2.41
CA ALA A 74 -14.25 -14.64 3.32
C ALA A 74 -14.36 -14.04 4.73
N GLY A 75 -15.53 -14.14 5.34
CA GLY A 75 -15.77 -13.64 6.69
C GLY A 75 -16.67 -14.53 7.51
N THR A 76 -16.65 -14.36 8.83
CA THR A 76 -17.63 -14.98 9.74
C THR A 76 -18.99 -14.33 9.56
N ALA A 77 -20.07 -15.03 9.90
CA ALA A 77 -21.44 -14.50 9.76
C ALA A 77 -21.70 -13.19 10.52
N ASN A 78 -20.88 -12.90 11.53
CA ASN A 78 -20.93 -11.70 12.35
C ASN A 78 -19.87 -10.66 11.96
N GLU A 79 -19.23 -10.72 10.79
CA GLU A 79 -18.12 -9.83 10.42
C GLU A 79 -18.43 -8.33 10.39
N HIS A 80 -19.72 -7.99 10.27
CA HIS A 80 -20.26 -6.63 10.32
C HIS A 80 -20.77 -6.23 11.71
N GLU A 81 -20.63 -7.09 12.71
CA GLU A 81 -21.01 -6.77 14.09
C GLU A 81 -20.05 -5.72 14.67
N SER A 82 -20.55 -4.51 14.93
CA SER A 82 -19.77 -3.45 15.58
C SER A 82 -19.43 -3.82 17.02
N ARG A 83 -18.14 -3.80 17.37
CA ARG A 83 -17.59 -4.16 18.69
C ARG A 83 -16.57 -3.12 19.17
N PRO A 84 -16.22 -3.07 20.47
CA PRO A 84 -15.18 -2.16 20.96
C PRO A 84 -13.88 -2.35 20.18
N ALA A 85 -13.40 -1.27 19.57
CA ALA A 85 -12.26 -1.32 18.66
C ALA A 85 -10.90 -1.30 19.37
N LEU A 86 -10.86 -0.77 20.60
CA LEU A 86 -9.64 -0.63 21.40
C LEU A 86 -8.53 0.05 20.57
N SER A 87 -7.33 -0.52 20.51
CA SER A 87 -6.20 0.07 19.76
C SER A 87 -6.39 0.09 18.24
N LEU A 88 -7.36 -0.62 17.66
CA LEU A 88 -7.55 -0.62 16.20
C LEU A 88 -7.93 0.78 15.66
N VAL A 89 -8.71 1.56 16.42
CA VAL A 89 -9.12 2.91 15.98
C VAL A 89 -7.96 3.90 15.86
N LYS A 90 -6.78 3.60 16.42
CA LYS A 90 -5.58 4.42 16.24
C LYS A 90 -5.19 4.53 14.76
N MET A 91 -5.51 3.52 13.94
CA MET A 91 -5.33 3.59 12.50
C MET A 91 -6.12 4.74 11.88
N TYR A 92 -7.37 4.95 12.32
CA TYR A 92 -8.24 6.01 11.80
C TYR A 92 -7.82 7.39 12.31
N ILE A 93 -7.41 7.47 13.58
CA ILE A 93 -6.85 8.70 14.14
C ILE A 93 -5.60 9.11 13.36
N ALA A 94 -4.68 8.18 13.13
CA ALA A 94 -3.44 8.43 12.42
C ALA A 94 -3.68 8.88 10.97
N ASP A 95 -4.61 8.22 10.24
CA ASP A 95 -4.91 8.58 8.86
C ASP A 95 -5.38 10.03 8.71
N TYR A 96 -6.30 10.43 9.59
CA TYR A 96 -6.75 11.82 9.66
C TYR A 96 -5.58 12.77 9.94
N VAL A 97 -4.73 12.44 10.91
CA VAL A 97 -3.58 13.27 11.30
C VAL A 97 -2.52 13.37 10.19
N PHE A 98 -2.27 12.30 9.44
CA PHE A 98 -1.34 12.35 8.30
C PHE A 98 -1.82 13.32 7.22
N THR A 99 -3.13 13.43 7.05
CA THR A 99 -3.73 14.32 6.05
C THR A 99 -3.84 15.77 6.54
N HIS A 100 -4.20 15.99 7.81
CA HIS A 100 -4.62 17.30 8.32
C HIS A 100 -3.71 17.89 9.40
N GLY A 101 -2.93 17.05 10.08
CA GLY A 101 -2.11 17.47 11.21
C GLY A 101 -0.85 18.22 10.80
N ASP A 102 -0.25 18.91 11.77
CA ASP A 102 1.09 19.50 11.62
C ASP A 102 2.20 18.42 11.63
N PRO A 103 3.44 18.73 11.22
CA PRO A 103 4.51 17.73 11.15
C PRO A 103 4.76 16.98 12.47
N ALA A 104 4.68 17.67 13.62
CA ALA A 104 4.94 17.05 14.91
C ALA A 104 3.83 16.04 15.28
N ASP A 105 2.58 16.32 14.94
CA ASP A 105 1.50 15.37 15.13
C ASP A 105 1.59 14.17 14.20
N ARG A 106 2.08 14.35 12.96
CA ARG A 106 2.32 13.23 12.04
C ARG A 106 3.42 12.29 12.54
N ASP A 107 4.48 12.85 13.09
CA ASP A 107 5.55 12.08 13.73
C ASP A 107 4.99 11.32 14.95
N ALA A 108 4.16 11.98 15.76
CA ALA A 108 3.50 11.35 16.88
C ALA A 108 2.52 10.25 16.46
N ALA A 109 1.74 10.46 15.39
CA ALA A 109 0.85 9.44 14.84
C ALA A 109 1.63 8.20 14.36
N THR A 110 2.81 8.41 13.79
CA THR A 110 3.73 7.32 13.44
C THR A 110 4.14 6.52 14.67
N GLN A 111 4.58 7.19 15.75
CA GLN A 111 4.95 6.50 16.99
C GLN A 111 3.74 5.82 17.65
N MET A 112 2.58 6.45 17.62
CA MET A 112 1.32 5.88 18.14
C MET A 112 0.99 4.55 17.48
N LEU A 113 1.11 4.44 16.16
CA LEU A 113 0.87 3.17 15.47
C LEU A 113 1.96 2.14 15.76
N ARG A 114 3.22 2.57 15.81
CA ARG A 114 4.35 1.65 16.05
C ARG A 114 4.33 1.04 17.44
N PHE A 115 3.96 1.81 18.46
CA PHE A 115 4.02 1.40 19.86
C PHE A 115 2.63 1.24 20.50
N SER A 116 1.55 1.36 19.72
CA SER A 116 0.17 1.35 20.24
C SER A 116 -0.02 2.33 21.42
N ASP A 117 0.62 3.50 21.40
CA ASP A 117 0.68 4.43 22.53
C ASP A 117 -0.68 5.11 22.82
N ASP A 118 -1.27 4.78 23.98
CA ASP A 118 -2.55 5.30 24.48
C ASP A 118 -2.53 6.79 24.85
N ALA A 119 -1.40 7.27 25.39
CA ALA A 119 -1.27 8.67 25.77
C ALA A 119 -1.21 9.55 24.51
N THR A 120 -0.47 9.11 23.51
CA THR A 120 -0.43 9.79 22.20
C THR A 120 -1.80 9.72 21.51
N ALA A 121 -2.49 8.57 21.55
CA ALA A 121 -3.84 8.46 21.00
C ALA A 121 -4.82 9.41 21.68
N SER A 122 -4.77 9.51 23.01
CA SER A 122 -5.63 10.42 23.77
C SER A 122 -5.37 11.89 23.41
N ARG A 123 -4.10 12.28 23.30
CA ARG A 123 -3.71 13.64 22.92
C ARG A 123 -4.15 13.99 21.49
N LEU A 124 -3.87 13.10 20.53
CA LEU A 124 -4.22 13.32 19.12
C LEU A 124 -5.73 13.34 18.94
N TYR A 125 -6.47 12.43 19.58
CA TYR A 125 -7.93 12.42 19.49
C TYR A 125 -8.57 13.65 20.13
N ALA A 126 -8.03 14.14 21.26
CA ALA A 126 -8.50 15.39 21.87
C ALA A 126 -8.26 16.60 20.95
N LYS A 127 -7.14 16.64 20.21
CA LYS A 127 -6.85 17.69 19.23
C LYS A 127 -7.68 17.55 17.95
N TYR A 128 -8.01 16.33 17.55
CA TYR A 128 -8.74 15.99 16.33
C TYR A 128 -9.94 15.08 16.63
N PRO A 129 -11.00 15.61 17.29
CA PRO A 129 -12.11 14.78 17.77
C PRO A 129 -12.95 14.16 16.64
N GLN A 130 -12.96 14.77 15.45
CA GLN A 130 -13.62 14.24 14.25
C GLN A 130 -12.86 13.10 13.55
N SER A 131 -11.62 12.82 13.95
CA SER A 131 -10.70 11.95 13.19
C SER A 131 -11.25 10.56 12.87
N ILE A 132 -11.95 9.91 13.81
CA ILE A 132 -12.57 8.59 13.58
C ILE A 132 -13.78 8.72 12.65
N THR A 133 -14.67 9.69 12.90
CA THR A 133 -15.89 9.90 12.12
C THR A 133 -15.58 10.26 10.66
N ASP A 134 -14.66 11.18 10.44
CA ASP A 134 -14.31 11.66 9.10
C ASP A 134 -13.57 10.58 8.31
N THR A 135 -12.69 9.81 8.96
CA THR A 135 -12.06 8.65 8.32
C THR A 135 -13.10 7.58 7.99
N ALA A 136 -14.01 7.27 8.92
CA ALA A 136 -15.10 6.31 8.65
C ALA A 136 -15.95 6.75 7.45
N ALA A 137 -16.30 8.04 7.35
CA ALA A 137 -17.01 8.58 6.21
C ALA A 137 -16.20 8.48 4.91
N ALA A 138 -14.90 8.82 4.94
CA ALA A 138 -14.02 8.81 3.76
C ALA A 138 -13.87 7.42 3.13
N TYR A 139 -13.87 6.35 3.93
CA TYR A 139 -13.75 4.98 3.44
C TYR A 139 -15.08 4.20 3.42
N GLY A 140 -16.17 4.83 3.87
CA GLY A 140 -17.51 4.24 3.95
C GLY A 140 -17.61 3.11 4.97
N LEU A 141 -16.99 3.27 6.13
CA LEU A 141 -16.95 2.31 7.24
C LEU A 141 -18.24 2.45 8.08
N THR A 142 -19.27 1.65 7.78
CA THR A 142 -20.63 1.86 8.31
C THR A 142 -20.84 1.34 9.73
N ASP A 143 -19.99 0.39 10.15
CA ASP A 143 -20.00 -0.26 11.46
C ASP A 143 -19.02 0.42 12.43
N THR A 144 -18.32 1.45 11.97
CA THR A 144 -17.34 2.21 12.74
C THR A 144 -17.96 3.46 13.33
N ARG A 145 -17.86 3.63 14.66
CA ARG A 145 -18.44 4.78 15.38
C ARG A 145 -17.48 5.33 16.40
N ALA A 146 -17.27 6.64 16.33
CA ALA A 146 -16.51 7.39 17.33
C ALA A 146 -17.27 7.43 18.67
N ALA A 147 -16.53 7.44 19.77
CA ALA A 147 -17.04 7.67 21.12
C ALA A 147 -16.35 8.88 21.77
N ALA A 148 -16.84 9.30 22.95
CA ALA A 148 -16.23 10.40 23.69
C ALA A 148 -14.76 10.15 24.04
N HIS A 149 -14.42 8.90 24.38
CA HIS A 149 -13.05 8.42 24.52
C HIS A 149 -12.71 7.51 23.33
N TRP A 150 -11.57 7.71 22.68
CA TRP A 150 -11.19 6.96 21.48
C TRP A 150 -11.27 5.44 21.70
N GLY A 151 -10.79 4.93 22.84
CA GLY A 151 -10.76 3.50 23.13
C GLY A 151 -12.14 2.85 23.30
N ASN A 152 -13.18 3.66 23.51
CA ASN A 152 -14.57 3.19 23.59
C ASN A 152 -15.28 3.24 22.23
N SER A 153 -14.61 3.71 21.18
CA SER A 153 -15.13 3.68 19.81
C SER A 153 -15.28 2.25 19.35
N THR A 154 -16.18 2.03 18.39
CA THR A 154 -16.49 0.70 17.87
C THR A 154 -16.12 0.58 16.39
N THR A 155 -15.87 -0.65 15.95
CA THR A 155 -15.66 -1.02 14.53
C THR A 155 -16.00 -2.51 14.34
N SER A 156 -15.99 -2.97 13.10
CA SER A 156 -16.11 -4.38 12.73
C SER A 156 -14.84 -4.87 12.02
N THR A 157 -14.62 -6.18 11.94
CA THR A 157 -13.51 -6.70 11.12
C THR A 157 -13.69 -6.34 9.66
N ALA A 158 -14.93 -6.31 9.16
CA ALA A 158 -15.23 -5.92 7.80
C ALA A 158 -14.79 -4.48 7.50
N ASP A 159 -15.10 -3.53 8.38
CA ASP A 159 -14.67 -2.13 8.23
C ASP A 159 -13.15 -1.97 8.34
N SER A 160 -12.52 -2.67 9.28
CA SER A 160 -11.06 -2.64 9.45
C SER A 160 -10.32 -3.17 8.21
N VAL A 161 -10.80 -4.27 7.63
CA VAL A 161 -10.23 -4.85 6.40
C VAL A 161 -10.49 -3.96 5.20
N ARG A 162 -11.73 -3.47 5.03
CA ARG A 162 -12.09 -2.53 3.96
C ARG A 162 -11.19 -1.31 3.95
N TYR A 163 -10.92 -0.74 5.13
CA TYR A 163 -9.98 0.37 5.29
C TYR A 163 -8.58 -0.01 4.80
N LEU A 164 -7.99 -1.09 5.32
CA LEU A 164 -6.63 -1.51 4.96
C LEU A 164 -6.49 -1.86 3.48
N GLU A 165 -7.46 -2.55 2.89
CA GLU A 165 -7.47 -2.86 1.46
C GLU A 165 -7.61 -1.60 0.60
N ALA A 166 -8.41 -0.61 1.04
CA ALA A 166 -8.48 0.68 0.37
C ALA A 166 -7.14 1.43 0.41
N LYS A 167 -6.46 1.47 1.57
CA LYS A 167 -5.12 2.07 1.71
C LYS A 167 -4.12 1.38 0.77
N LYS A 168 -4.10 0.04 0.76
CA LYS A 168 -3.22 -0.75 -0.14
C LYS A 168 -3.45 -0.44 -1.61
N ARG A 169 -4.71 -0.31 -2.04
CA ARG A 169 -5.08 0.07 -3.42
C ARG A 169 -4.63 1.47 -3.78
N GLN A 170 -4.80 2.42 -2.86
CA GLN A 170 -4.47 3.83 -3.10
C GLN A 170 -2.96 4.06 -3.14
N ASN A 171 -2.24 3.55 -2.14
CA ASN A 171 -0.80 3.68 -2.05
C ASN A 171 -0.21 2.63 -1.08
N MET A 172 0.55 1.67 -1.62
CA MET A 172 1.20 0.65 -0.80
C MET A 172 2.29 1.20 0.16
N THR A 173 2.81 2.40 -0.07
CA THR A 173 3.79 3.07 0.81
C THR A 173 3.15 4.15 1.67
N ASP A 174 1.83 4.10 1.86
CA ASP A 174 1.13 5.03 2.74
C ASP A 174 1.73 5.06 4.16
N PRO A 175 1.80 6.23 4.83
CA PRO A 175 2.37 6.35 6.17
C PRO A 175 1.71 5.43 7.21
N VAL A 176 0.40 5.18 7.14
CA VAL A 176 -0.29 4.25 8.04
C VAL A 176 0.25 2.82 7.83
N LEU A 177 0.31 2.35 6.58
CA LEU A 177 0.80 1.01 6.26
C LEU A 177 2.27 0.84 6.64
N THR A 178 3.08 1.86 6.39
CA THR A 178 4.51 1.86 6.74
C THR A 178 4.73 1.81 8.26
N ALA A 179 3.94 2.56 9.03
CA ALA A 179 4.02 2.54 10.49
C ALA A 179 3.57 1.17 11.06
N LEU A 180 2.47 0.60 10.56
CA LEU A 180 2.00 -0.73 10.97
C LEU A 180 2.99 -1.85 10.61
N ALA A 181 3.65 -1.75 9.44
CA ALA A 181 4.68 -2.71 9.03
C ALA A 181 5.94 -2.68 9.91
N THR A 182 6.11 -1.62 10.70
CA THR A 182 7.23 -1.43 11.63
C THR A 182 6.77 -1.37 13.08
N ALA A 183 5.61 -1.95 13.38
CA ALA A 183 5.07 -2.09 14.72
C ALA A 183 6.06 -2.83 15.63
N SER A 184 6.22 -2.29 16.83
CA SER A 184 7.03 -2.87 17.89
C SER A 184 6.36 -4.14 18.43
N PRO A 185 7.12 -5.19 18.76
CA PRO A 185 6.59 -6.36 19.46
C PRO A 185 6.21 -6.06 20.93
N VAL A 186 6.46 -4.83 21.39
CA VAL A 186 6.13 -4.34 22.72
C VAL A 186 5.42 -3.00 22.58
N ALA A 187 4.24 -2.89 23.17
CA ALA A 187 3.53 -1.62 23.26
C ALA A 187 4.26 -0.64 24.20
N ALA A 188 3.91 0.65 24.12
CA ALA A 188 4.53 1.71 24.92
C ALA A 188 4.39 1.49 26.44
N ASP A 189 3.34 0.77 26.85
CA ASP A 189 3.03 0.41 28.24
C ASP A 189 3.63 -0.94 28.68
N GLY A 190 4.31 -1.66 27.79
CA GLY A 190 4.96 -2.94 28.08
C GLY A 190 4.13 -4.19 27.76
N TYR A 191 2.92 -4.07 27.19
CA TYR A 191 2.16 -5.24 26.73
C TYR A 191 2.77 -5.89 25.48
N HIS A 192 2.60 -7.21 25.37
CA HIS A 192 3.03 -8.07 24.26
C HIS A 192 1.86 -8.85 23.68
#